data_AF-K6GVK5-F1
#
_entry.id   AF-K6GVK5-F1
#
_cell.length_a   1.000
_cell.length_b   1.000
_cell.length_c   1.000
_cell.angle_alpha   90.00
_cell.angle_beta   90.00
_cell.angle_gamma   90.00
#
_symmetry.space_group_name_H-M   'P 1'
#
loop_
_entity.id
_entity.type
_entity.pdbx_description
1 polymer ?
#
loop_
_entity_poly.entity_id
_entity_poly.type
_entity_poly.pdbx_seq_one_letter_code
_entity_poly.pdbx_strand_id
1 'polypeptide(L)' 'MNTSLHSDYKGYAIDLTPRGDYCAAFAADIRDGQGHLLHHLGVAGNTETRAVERGRELVDFELAYGRLQ' A
#
# COMPACT_ATOMS: atom_id res chain seq x y z
N MET A 1 -4.58 -12.50 15.90
CA MET A 1 -3.53 -12.72 14.88
C MET A 1 -3.73 -11.66 13.82
N ASN A 2 -2.94 -10.58 13.84
CA ASN A 2 -3.02 -9.53 12.82
C ASN A 2 -2.31 -10.04 11.58
N THR A 3 -3.04 -10.65 10.66
CA THR A 3 -2.57 -10.95 9.31
C THR A 3 -2.46 -9.63 8.55
N SER A 4 -1.34 -8.92 8.70
CA SER A 4 -0.99 -7.87 7.74
C SER A 4 -0.64 -8.55 6.43
N LEU A 5 -1.43 -8.29 5.39
CA LEU A 5 -1.14 -8.84 4.07
C LEU A 5 0.02 -8.03 3.47
N HIS A 6 1.13 -8.71 3.18
CA HIS A 6 2.32 -8.12 2.58
C HIS A 6 2.39 -8.48 1.10
N SER A 7 2.65 -7.50 0.23
CA SER A 7 2.91 -7.71 -1.19
C SER A 7 4.12 -6.90 -1.64
N ASP A 8 5.12 -7.58 -2.18
CA ASP A 8 6.21 -6.93 -2.90
C ASP A 8 5.77 -6.54 -4.32
N TYR A 9 6.15 -5.34 -4.76
CA TYR A 9 5.89 -4.86 -6.10
C TYR A 9 6.97 -3.87 -6.56
N LYS A 10 7.72 -4.21 -7.63
CA LYS A 10 8.78 -3.38 -8.22
C LYS A 10 9.85 -2.88 -7.23
N GLY A 11 10.16 -3.68 -6.21
CA GLY A 11 11.12 -3.32 -5.16
C GLY A 11 10.53 -2.50 -4.00
N TYR A 12 9.21 -2.29 -3.99
CA TYR A 12 8.48 -1.66 -2.91
C TYR A 12 7.64 -2.69 -2.16
N ALA A 13 7.55 -2.53 -0.85
CA ALA A 13 6.67 -3.31 0.00
C ALA A 13 5.33 -2.59 0.15
N ILE A 14 4.22 -3.33 0.00
CA ILE A 14 2.86 -2.87 0.27
C ILE A 14 2.33 -3.67 1.45
N ASP A 15 2.21 -3.03 2.61
CA ASP A 15 1.73 -3.62 3.86
C ASP A 15 0.29 -3.21 4.11
N LEU A 16 -0.63 -4.16 4.10
CA LEU A 16 -2.03 -3.89 4.43
C LEU A 16 -2.28 -4.03 5.92
N THR A 17 -2.99 -3.05 6.47
CA THR A 17 -3.53 -3.10 7.84
C THR A 17 -5.05 -3.12 7.76
N PRO A 18 -5.72 -4.15 8.33
CA PRO A 18 -7.16 -4.11 8.51
C PRO A 18 -7.53 -2.91 9.39
N ARG A 19 -8.27 -1.96 8.82
CA ARG A 19 -8.70 -0.74 9.48
C ARG A 19 -10.08 -0.39 8.97
N GLY A 20 -11.08 -0.54 9.84
CA GLY A 20 -12.44 -0.10 9.57
C GLY A 20 -12.56 1.39 9.80
N ASP A 21 -12.16 2.19 8.81
CA ASP A 21 -12.41 3.63 8.78
C ASP A 21 -13.28 3.95 7.55
N TYR A 22 -14.46 4.54 7.79
CA TYR A 22 -15.50 4.75 6.76
C TYR A 22 -15.87 3.45 6.02
N CYS A 23 -16.11 3.52 4.70
CA CYS A 23 -16.46 2.37 3.86
C CYS A 23 -15.28 1.42 3.63
N ALA A 24 -14.04 1.80 3.97
CA ALA A 24 -12.85 0.98 3.75
C ALA A 24 -12.58 0.05 4.93
N ALA A 25 -12.10 -1.14 4.58
CA ALA A 25 -11.71 -2.18 5.53
C ALA A 25 -10.20 -2.28 5.68
N PHE A 26 -9.42 -1.63 4.80
CA PHE A 26 -7.96 -1.73 4.75
C PHE A 26 -7.32 -0.36 4.55
N ALA A 27 -6.24 -0.14 5.29
CA ALA A 27 -5.21 0.84 5.00
C ALA A 27 -4.00 0.14 4.35
N ALA A 28 -3.17 0.89 3.63
CA ALA A 28 -1.94 0.38 3.01
C ALA A 28 -0.76 1.31 3.29
N ASP A 29 0.35 0.74 3.75
CA ASP A 29 1.65 1.41 3.85
C ASP A 29 2.52 0.97 2.68
N ILE A 30 3.19 1.92 2.04
CA ILE A 30 4.14 1.63 0.96
C ILE A 30 5.54 2.00 1.41
N ARG A 31 6.45 1.04 1.35
CA ARG A 31 7.85 1.21 1.75
C ARG A 31 8.82 0.95 0.61
N ASP A 32 9.97 1.62 0.65
CA ASP A 32 11.08 1.32 -0.26
C ASP A 32 11.78 0.01 0.12
N GLY A 33 12.75 -0.41 -0.71
CA GLY A 33 13.58 -1.59 -0.45
C GLY A 33 14.51 -1.46 0.76
N GLN A 34 14.55 -0.32 1.45
CA GLN A 34 15.26 -0.09 2.70
C GLN A 34 14.30 -0.10 3.92
N GLY A 35 12.99 -0.21 3.68
CA GLY A 35 11.94 -0.23 4.69
C GLY A 35 11.42 1.14 5.10
N HIS A 36 11.86 2.22 4.45
CA HIS A 36 11.36 3.57 4.73
C HIS A 36 9.92 3.70 4.23
N LEU A 37 9.04 4.22 5.08
CA LEU A 37 7.67 4.52 4.71
C LEU A 37 7.65 5.72 3.75
N LEU A 38 7.17 5.49 2.53
CA LEU A 38 7.03 6.51 1.49
C LEU A 38 5.62 7.09 1.47
N HIS A 39 4.61 6.23 1.58
CA HIS A 39 3.21 6.63 1.55
C HIS A 39 2.35 5.84 2.54
N HIS A 40 1.37 6.53 3.12
CA HIS A 40 0.30 5.93 3.92
C HIS A 40 -1.05 6.20 3.25
N LEU A 41 -1.74 5.13 2.85
CA LEU A 41 -3.11 5.16 2.34
C LEU A 41 -4.07 4.73 3.45
N GLY A 42 -4.67 5.69 4.15
CA GLY A 42 -5.65 5.41 5.22
C GLY A 42 -6.93 4.73 4.74
N VAL A 43 -7.22 4.80 3.43
CA VAL A 43 -8.41 4.23 2.77
C VAL A 43 -7.95 3.53 1.49
N ALA A 44 -7.39 2.33 1.63
CA ALA A 44 -6.82 1.58 0.51
C ALA A 44 -7.87 0.73 -0.23
N GLY A 45 -8.89 0.22 0.47
CA GLY A 45 -9.99 -0.51 -0.15
C GLY A 45 -10.88 -1.25 0.83
N ASN A 46 -11.97 -1.79 0.31
CA ASN A 46 -12.95 -2.57 1.09
C ASN A 46 -12.65 -4.07 1.04
N THR A 47 -11.74 -4.48 0.17
CA THR A 47 -11.21 -5.84 0.06
C THR A 47 -9.70 -5.79 0.00
N GLU A 48 -9.05 -6.87 0.41
CA GLU A 48 -7.59 -7.02 0.35
C GLU A 48 -7.07 -6.82 -1.08
N THR A 49 -7.69 -7.50 -2.06
CA THR A 49 -7.31 -7.39 -3.48
C THR A 49 -7.34 -5.94 -3.96
N ARG A 50 -8.42 -5.20 -3.65
CA ARG A 50 -8.54 -3.81 -4.07
C ARG A 50 -7.49 -2.92 -3.41
N ALA A 51 -7.19 -3.17 -2.13
CA ALA A 51 -6.19 -2.42 -1.38
C ALA A 51 -4.76 -2.66 -1.92
N VAL A 52 -4.43 -3.90 -2.31
CA VAL A 52 -3.15 -4.18 -2.98
C VAL A 52 -3.08 -3.51 -4.35
N GLU A 53 -4.12 -3.63 -5.18
CA GLU A 53 -4.17 -2.96 -6.48
C GLU A 53 -3.99 -1.45 -6.36
N ARG A 54 -4.64 -0.84 -5.35
CA ARG A 54 -4.49 0.58 -5.05
C ARG A 54 -3.06 0.96 -4.68
N GLY A 55 -2.38 0.13 -3.89
CA GLY A 55 -0.96 0.33 -3.59
C GLY A 55 -0.08 0.25 -4.84
N ARG A 56 -0.36 -0.71 -5.73
CA ARG A 56 0.37 -0.85 -7.01
C ARG A 56 0.13 0.33 -7.94
N GLU A 57 -1.11 0.81 -8.05
CA GLU A 57 -1.46 2.03 -8.80
C GLU A 57 -0.63 3.23 -8.32
N LEU A 58 -0.44 3.39 -7.01
CA LEU A 58 0.36 4.48 -6.45
C LEU A 58 1.85 4.31 -6.76
N VAL A 59 2.41 3.10 -6.60
CA VAL A 59 3.81 2.84 -6.97
C VAL A 59 4.06 3.16 -8.44
N ASP A 60 3.16 2.72 -9.34
CA ASP A 60 3.25 3.00 -10.77
C ASP A 60 3.18 4.49 -11.08
N PHE A 61 2.26 5.20 -10.41
CA PHE A 61 2.15 6.65 -10.53
C PHE A 61 3.44 7.34 -10.11
N GLU A 62 3.95 7.08 -8.92
CA GLU A 62 5.11 7.79 -8.39
C GLU A 62 6.40 7.48 -9.18
N LEU A 63 6.56 6.24 -9.67
CA LEU A 63 7.63 5.86 -10.59
C LEU A 63 7.55 6.61 -11.92
N ALA A 64 6.35 6.74 -12.50
CA ALA A 64 6.15 7.43 -13.77
C ALA A 64 6.50 8.93 -13.69
N TYR A 65 6.35 9.55 -12.51
CA TYR A 65 6.65 10.96 -12.28
C TYR A 65 7.99 11.20 -11.56
N GLY A 66 8.81 10.16 -11.36
CA GLY A 66 10.16 10.28 -10.78
C GLY A 66 10.21 10.76 -9.33
N ARG A 67 9.15 10.52 -8.56
CA ARG A 67 9.03 11.00 -7.17
C ARG A 67 9.47 9.99 -6.11
N LEU A 68 9.63 8.72 -6.51
CA LEU A 68 10.33 7.70 -5.73
C LEU A 68 11.74 7.55 -6.27
N GLN A 69 12.71 8.17 -5.60
CA GLN A 69 14.14 7.99 -5.83
C GLN A 69 14.84 7.68 -4.51
#